data_AF-A0A1Q5A860-F1
#
_entry.id   AF-A0A1Q5A860-F1
#
_cell.length_a   1.000
_cell.length_b   1.000
_cell.length_c   1.000
_cell.angle_alpha   90.00
_cell.angle_beta   90.00
_cell.angle_gamma   90.00
#
_symmetry.space_group_name_H-M   'P 1'
#
loop_
_entity.id
_entity.type
_entity.pdbx_description
1 polymer ?
#
loop_
_entity_poly.entity_id
_entity_poly.type
_entity_poly.pdbx_seq_one_letter_code
_entity_poly.pdbx_strand_id
1 'polypeptide(L)'
;MPLTGGLVTGPADYSGTVFLRLSGVPAGASIQARYVETTNGERSKTGAIVEYTGTAGDTFLGVTNAGGHVDSGGALAVEYIVFDDADTHGLVGGQAQLLFWK
;
A
#
# COMPACT_ATOMS: atom_id res chain seq x y z
N MET A 1 -6.04 -6.70 -0.97
CA MET A 1 -5.14 -7.72 -1.56
C MET A 1 -3.76 -7.09 -1.76
N PRO A 2 -2.65 -7.68 -1.27
CA PRO A 2 -1.30 -7.14 -1.50
C PRO A 2 -0.91 -7.28 -2.98
N LEU A 3 -0.19 -6.29 -3.52
CA LEU A 3 0.49 -6.42 -4.81
C LEU A 3 1.51 -7.57 -4.71
N THR A 4 1.45 -8.54 -5.62
CA THR A 4 2.37 -9.69 -5.61
C THR A 4 3.78 -9.25 -6.00
N GLY A 5 4.67 -9.14 -5.01
CA GLY A 5 6.08 -8.77 -5.17
C GLY A 5 6.47 -7.59 -4.27
N GLY A 6 7.68 -7.64 -3.69
CA GLY A 6 8.22 -6.53 -2.91
C GLY A 6 8.58 -5.35 -3.81
N LEU A 7 8.04 -4.16 -3.51
CA LEU A 7 8.36 -2.89 -4.17
C LEU A 7 9.84 -2.52 -4.00
N VAL A 8 10.40 -2.82 -2.82
CA VAL A 8 11.82 -2.66 -2.46
C VAL A 8 12.23 -3.86 -1.64
N THR A 9 13.37 -4.48 -1.95
CA THR A 9 13.95 -5.56 -1.16
C THR A 9 15.18 -5.06 -0.41
N GLY A 10 15.25 -5.34 0.88
CA GLY A 10 16.33 -4.85 1.73
C GLY A 10 17.62 -5.69 1.67
N PRO A 11 18.71 -5.19 2.29
CA PRO A 11 18.79 -3.91 3.00
C PRO A 11 18.80 -2.73 2.02
N ALA A 12 17.89 -1.78 2.23
CA ALA A 12 17.77 -0.59 1.39
C ALA A 12 16.97 0.51 2.11
N ASP A 13 17.40 1.75 1.94
CA ASP A 13 16.59 2.91 2.25
C ASP A 13 15.68 3.26 1.06
N TYR A 14 14.52 3.85 1.34
CA TYR A 14 13.57 4.24 0.31
C TYR A 14 12.78 5.49 0.68
N SER A 15 12.25 6.16 -0.34
CA SER A 15 11.25 7.22 -0.23
C SER A 15 10.37 7.21 -1.49
N GLY A 16 9.09 7.56 -1.35
CA GLY A 16 8.22 7.72 -2.52
C GLY A 16 6.75 7.46 -2.27
N THR A 17 6.01 7.31 -3.37
CA THR A 17 4.55 7.21 -3.38
C THR A 17 4.10 6.02 -4.22
N VAL A 18 3.14 5.27 -3.69
CA VAL A 18 2.39 4.25 -4.43
C VAL A 18 0.98 4.75 -4.67
N PHE A 19 0.58 4.74 -5.93
CA PHE A 19 -0.77 5.06 -6.37
C PHE A 19 -1.53 3.77 -6.64
N LEU A 20 -2.76 3.68 -6.12
CA LEU A 20 -3.66 2.55 -6.34
C LEU A 20 -4.99 3.04 -6.91
N ARG A 21 -5.60 2.26 -7.79
CA ARG A 21 -6.95 2.45 -8.30
C ARG A 21 -7.82 1.27 -7.88
N LEU A 22 -8.81 1.53 -7.04
CA LEU A 22 -9.80 0.55 -6.60
C LEU A 22 -11.11 0.79 -7.37
N SER A 23 -11.73 -0.28 -7.84
CA SER A 23 -13.08 -0.24 -8.40
C SER A 23 -14.06 -0.92 -7.46
N GLY A 24 -15.33 -0.50 -7.46
CA GLY A 24 -16.39 -1.14 -6.67
C GLY A 24 -16.42 -0.75 -5.19
N VAL A 25 -15.58 0.18 -4.74
CA VAL A 25 -15.67 0.70 -3.36
C VAL A 25 -16.95 1.52 -3.19
N PRO A 26 -17.81 1.25 -2.19
CA PRO A 26 -18.98 2.06 -1.93
C PRO A 26 -18.62 3.52 -1.63
N ALA A 27 -19.36 4.46 -2.22
CA ALA A 27 -19.16 5.88 -1.94
C ALA A 27 -19.38 6.17 -0.45
N GLY A 28 -18.42 6.83 0.19
CA GLY A 28 -18.43 7.11 1.63
C GLY A 28 -17.82 6.02 2.52
N ALA A 29 -17.45 4.85 1.98
CA ALA A 29 -16.75 3.83 2.76
C ALA A 29 -15.36 4.32 3.19
N SER A 30 -14.94 3.96 4.39
CA SER A 30 -13.60 4.28 4.89
C SER A 30 -12.58 3.30 4.31
N ILE A 31 -11.41 3.81 3.95
CA ILE A 31 -10.29 3.00 3.49
C ILE A 31 -9.07 3.39 4.31
N GLN A 32 -8.32 2.39 4.76
CA GLN A 32 -7.00 2.59 5.35
C GLN A 32 -5.95 1.96 4.45
N ALA A 33 -4.87 2.69 4.19
CA ALA A 33 -3.73 2.15 3.46
C ALA A 33 -2.41 2.53 4.14
N ARG A 34 -1.39 1.69 3.96
CA ARG A 34 -0.05 1.91 4.50
C ARG A 34 1.00 1.07 3.79
N TYR A 35 2.26 1.47 3.96
CA TYR A 35 3.38 0.58 3.68
C TYR A 35 3.51 -0.51 4.74
N VAL A 36 3.93 -1.70 4.32
CA VAL A 36 4.27 -2.82 5.19
C VAL A 36 5.57 -3.47 4.75
N GLU A 37 6.37 -3.89 5.71
CA GLU A 37 7.52 -4.73 5.46
C GLU A 37 7.17 -6.18 5.85
N THR A 38 7.60 -7.12 5.01
CA THR A 38 7.51 -8.55 5.29
C THR A 38 8.89 -9.17 5.28
N THR A 39 9.20 -10.01 6.27
CA THR A 39 10.44 -10.77 6.38
C THR A 39 10.07 -12.22 6.63
N ASN A 40 10.59 -13.15 5.82
CA ASN A 40 10.23 -14.57 5.88
C ASN A 40 8.71 -14.86 5.79
N GLY A 41 7.97 -14.01 5.05
CA GLY A 41 6.52 -14.13 4.89
C GLY A 41 5.69 -13.58 6.05
N GLU A 42 6.32 -13.08 7.11
CA GLU A 42 5.64 -12.45 8.25
C GLU A 42 5.80 -10.94 8.22
N ARG A 43 4.80 -10.21 8.71
CA ARG A 43 4.87 -8.75 8.81
C ARG A 43 5.90 -8.36 9.88
N SER A 44 6.95 -7.66 9.47
CA SER A 44 8.05 -7.23 10.34
C SER A 44 7.94 -5.75 10.75
N LYS A 45 7.47 -4.87 9.84
CA LYS A 45 7.21 -3.44 10.14
C LYS A 45 5.95 -2.93 9.47
N THR A 46 5.39 -1.86 10.03
CA THR A 46 4.23 -1.15 9.46
C THR A 46 4.48 0.34 9.43
N GLY A 47 4.23 0.97 8.29
CA GLY A 47 4.17 2.41 8.18
C GLY A 47 2.91 3.00 8.83
N ALA A 48 2.85 4.33 8.85
CA ALA A 48 1.66 5.06 9.32
C ALA A 48 0.44 4.74 8.44
N ILE A 49 -0.73 4.71 9.06
CA ILE A 49 -2.01 4.58 8.37
C ILE A 49 -2.37 5.92 7.74
N VAL A 50 -2.79 5.87 6.48
CA VAL A 50 -3.43 6.99 5.79
C VAL A 50 -4.87 6.60 5.50
N GLU A 51 -5.80 7.50 5.80
CA GLU A 51 -7.23 7.29 5.61
C GLU A 51 -7.72 7.95 4.32
N TYR A 52 -8.61 7.26 3.61
CA TYR A 52 -9.28 7.75 2.40
C TYR A 52 -10.77 7.43 2.50
N THR A 53 -11.54 8.09 1.64
CA THR A 53 -12.98 7.85 1.50
C THR A 53 -13.29 7.38 0.10
N GLY A 54 -14.12 6.34 -0.02
CA GLY A 54 -14.61 5.83 -1.29
C GLY A 54 -15.36 6.89 -2.09
N THR A 55 -15.08 6.97 -3.39
CA THR A 55 -15.74 7.88 -4.32
C THR A 55 -16.76 7.14 -5.19
N ALA A 56 -17.71 7.87 -5.77
CA ALA A 56 -18.59 7.30 -6.79
C ALA A 56 -17.75 6.87 -8.01
N GLY A 57 -17.80 5.59 -8.38
CA GLY A 57 -16.96 4.99 -9.42
C GLY A 57 -15.69 4.39 -8.85
N ASP A 58 -14.53 4.76 -9.41
CA ASP A 58 -13.24 4.28 -8.92
C ASP A 58 -12.68 5.22 -7.85
N THR A 59 -12.02 4.63 -6.86
CA THR A 59 -11.31 5.33 -5.79
C THR A 59 -9.80 5.28 -6.02
N PHE A 60 -9.13 6.42 -5.85
CA PHE A 60 -7.70 6.56 -6.07
C PHE A 60 -6.98 6.85 -4.76
N LEU A 61 -5.98 6.04 -4.43
CA LEU A 61 -5.15 6.21 -3.23
C LEU A 61 -3.75 6.64 -3.64
N GLY A 62 -3.15 7.53 -2.84
CA GLY A 62 -1.76 7.94 -2.98
C GLY A 62 -1.04 7.78 -1.64
N VAL A 63 -0.36 6.64 -1.45
CA VAL A 63 0.31 6.28 -0.19
C VAL A 63 1.76 6.72 -0.25
N THR A 64 2.07 7.82 0.43
CA THR A 64 3.41 8.41 0.46
C THR A 64 4.15 8.03 1.73
N ASN A 65 5.41 7.67 1.61
CA ASN A 65 6.33 7.61 2.74
C ASN A 65 7.54 8.51 2.44
N ALA A 66 7.82 9.45 3.35
CA ALA A 66 8.89 10.42 3.19
C ALA A 66 10.28 9.79 3.33
N GLY A 67 10.38 8.63 3.99
CA GLY A 67 11.61 7.88 4.16
C GLY A 67 11.39 6.62 5.00
N GLY A 68 12.11 5.56 4.70
CA GLY A 68 12.12 4.34 5.48
C GLY A 68 13.29 3.43 5.14
N HIS A 69 13.49 2.40 5.96
CA HIS A 69 14.51 1.38 5.76
C HIS A 69 13.86 0.00 5.73
N VAL A 70 14.17 -0.78 4.70
CA VAL A 70 13.81 -2.21 4.60
C VAL A 70 14.97 -3.02 5.13
N ASP A 71 14.73 -3.89 6.12
CA ASP A 71 15.80 -4.68 6.72
C ASP A 71 16.32 -5.75 5.76
N SER A 72 17.49 -6.32 6.07
CA SER A 72 18.02 -7.46 5.34
C SER A 72 17.02 -8.62 5.30
N GLY A 73 16.74 -9.13 4.10
CA GLY A 73 15.74 -10.18 3.88
C GLY A 73 14.28 -9.70 3.93
N GLY A 74 14.06 -8.40 4.15
CA GLY A 74 12.76 -7.75 4.12
C GLY A 74 12.32 -7.37 2.70
N ALA A 75 11.00 -7.30 2.51
CA ALA A 75 10.35 -6.84 1.30
C ALA A 75 9.25 -5.84 1.65
N LEU A 76 9.35 -4.64 1.08
CA LEU A 76 8.36 -3.58 1.22
C LEU A 76 7.17 -3.80 0.29
N ALA A 77 5.95 -3.60 0.78
CA ALA A 77 4.73 -3.57 -0.01
C ALA A 77 3.81 -2.44 0.46
N VAL A 78 2.70 -2.23 -0.24
CA VAL A 78 1.57 -1.41 0.22
C VAL A 78 0.36 -2.30 0.37
N GLU A 79 -0.37 -2.07 1.45
CA GLU A 79 -1.66 -2.71 1.70
C GLU A 79 -2.76 -1.67 1.87
N TYR A 80 -3.99 -2.12 1.62
CA TYR A 80 -5.19 -1.36 1.92
C TYR A 80 -6.26 -2.29 2.51
N ILE A 81 -7.14 -1.70 3.30
CA ILE A 81 -8.35 -2.31 3.86
C ILE A 81 -9.50 -1.33 3.59
N VAL A 82 -10.56 -1.82 2.98
CA VAL A 82 -11.82 -1.09 2.86
C VAL A 82 -12.74 -1.57 3.99
N PHE A 83 -13.35 -0.64 4.70
CA PHE A 83 -14.34 -0.93 5.73
C PHE A 83 -15.73 -0.79 5.11
N ASP A 84 -16.20 -1.89 4.53
CA ASP A 84 -17.55 -2.04 3.98
C ASP A 84 -18.17 -3.38 4.43
N ASP A 85 -19.49 -3.50 4.28
CA ASP A 85 -20.23 -4.72 4.63
C ASP A 85 -20.20 -5.78 3.51
N ALA A 86 -19.55 -5.48 2.38
CA ALA A 86 -19.56 -6.33 1.20
C ALA A 86 -18.25 -6.20 0.41
N ASP A 87 -17.57 -7.34 0.19
CA ASP A 87 -16.33 -7.48 -0.61
C ASP A 87 -16.60 -7.28 -2.12
N THR A 88 -17.04 -6.08 -2.45
CA THR A 88 -17.48 -5.65 -3.80
C THR A 88 -16.38 -4.92 -4.55
N HIS A 89 -15.24 -4.68 -3.89
CA HIS A 89 -14.17 -3.85 -4.39
C HIS A 89 -12.97 -4.68 -4.87
N GLY A 90 -12.23 -4.13 -5.84
CA GLY A 90 -11.05 -4.78 -6.40
C GLY A 90 -9.97 -3.79 -6.78
N LEU A 91 -8.71 -4.19 -6.61
CA LEU A 91 -7.56 -3.44 -7.13
C LEU A 91 -7.48 -3.62 -8.65
N VAL A 92 -7.76 -2.57 -9.41
CA VAL A 92 -7.79 -2.60 -10.89
C VAL A 92 -6.58 -1.93 -11.54
N GLY A 93 -5.71 -1.28 -10.75
CA GLY A 93 -4.46 -0.73 -11.24
C GLY A 93 -3.60 -0.17 -10.12
N GLY A 94 -2.30 -0.03 -10.37
CA GLY A 94 -1.37 0.60 -9.45
C GLY A 94 -0.08 1.05 -10.14
N GLN A 95 0.58 2.05 -9.54
CA GLN A 95 1.86 2.57 -9.97
C GLN A 95 2.70 2.92 -8.75
N ALA A 96 3.99 2.56 -8.77
CA ALA A 96 4.95 2.98 -7.75
C ALA A 96 5.92 4.03 -8.32
N GLN A 97 6.14 5.10 -7.57
CA GLN A 97 7.17 6.11 -7.83
C GLN A 97 8.11 6.13 -6.63
N LEU A 98 9.23 5.42 -6.75
CA LEU A 98 10.14 5.14 -5.63
C LEU A 98 11.57 5.56 -5.99
N LEU A 99 12.22 6.23 -5.03
CA LEU A 99 13.67 6.36 -4.96
C LEU A 99 14.16 5.38 -3.89
N PHE A 100 15.16 4.56 -4.21
CA PHE A 100 15.78 3.64 -3.25
C PHE A 100 17.30 3.61 -3.41
N TRP A 101 18.01 3.36 -2.31
CA TRP A 101 19.47 3.25 -2.27
C TRP A 101 19.93 2.25 -1.21
N LYS A 102 21.21 1.87 -1.27
CA LYS A 102 21.86 0.92 -0.34
C LYS A 102 22.94 1.61 0.46
#